data_AF-A0A661I2K6-F1
#
_entry.id   AF-A0A661I2K6-F1
#
_cell.length_a   1.000
_cell.length_b   1.000
_cell.length_c   1.000
_cell.angle_alpha   90.00
_cell.angle_beta   90.00
_cell.angle_gamma   90.00
#
_symmetry.space_group_name_H-M   'P 1'
#
loop_
_entity.id
_entity.type
_entity.pdbx_description
1 polymer ?
#
loop_
_entity_poly.entity_id
_entity_poly.type
_entity_poly.pdbx_seq_one_letter_code
_entity_poly.pdbx_strand_id
1 'polypeptide(L)'
;MQKMFVIITAFFFTLSVHAGKIDLKPFQELDVIKKNSIVITDAMLIDGLYFIKAERNGGPITFFISQNKKVFIPAEGYNLPSMSKISFPIDPTILLGKEDFSYGSGKKVIYAFTDPECPYCLKFEKKMAAVADKYTFKVFLFPLSFHKNAVAMSEWILDAKSDKEKAARLLKTANNDTSYKTAKTSAEHKAAVKKILEKNAAIGAKIGVRGTPSVFDSNMNSISWGEL
;
A
#
# COMPACT_ATOMS: atom_id res chain seq x y z
N MET A 1 -44.03 -39.29 30.54
CA MET A 1 -43.21 -38.06 30.41
C MET A 1 -42.12 -38.33 29.38
N GLN A 2 -42.34 -37.95 28.12
CA GLN A 2 -41.40 -38.19 27.03
C GLN A 2 -40.87 -36.82 26.59
N LYS A 3 -39.59 -36.55 26.87
CA LYS A 3 -38.94 -35.28 26.52
C LYS A 3 -38.66 -35.26 25.02
N MET A 4 -39.38 -34.41 24.29
CA MET A 4 -39.17 -34.16 22.88
C MET A 4 -37.96 -33.24 22.71
N PHE A 5 -36.84 -33.77 22.21
CA PHE A 5 -35.66 -32.99 21.86
C PHE A 5 -35.89 -32.38 20.48
N VAL A 6 -36.06 -31.05 20.43
CA VAL A 6 -36.07 -30.30 19.17
C VAL A 6 -34.63 -30.02 18.78
N ILE A 7 -34.11 -30.75 17.79
CA ILE A 7 -32.82 -30.45 17.17
C ILE A 7 -33.06 -29.32 16.17
N ILE A 8 -32.69 -28.10 16.54
CA ILE A 8 -32.61 -26.97 15.62
C ILE A 8 -31.32 -27.13 14.82
N THR A 9 -31.41 -27.74 13.65
CA THR A 9 -30.30 -27.81 12.70
C THR A 9 -30.15 -26.42 12.08
N ALA A 10 -29.23 -25.61 12.60
CA ALA A 10 -28.87 -24.35 12.00
C ALA A 10 -28.20 -24.62 10.64
N PHE A 11 -28.97 -24.47 9.57
CA PHE A 11 -28.47 -24.47 8.21
C PHE A 11 -27.64 -23.19 8.03
N PHE A 12 -26.32 -23.30 8.22
CA PHE A 12 -25.39 -22.26 7.80
C PHE A 12 -25.42 -22.22 6.27
N PHE A 13 -26.31 -21.39 5.73
CA PHE A 13 -26.27 -20.99 4.34
C PHE A 13 -25.01 -20.16 4.17
N THR A 14 -23.91 -20.81 3.77
CA THR A 14 -22.75 -20.07 3.25
C THR A 14 -23.20 -19.43 1.95
N LEU A 15 -23.66 -18.18 2.04
CA LEU A 15 -23.76 -17.30 0.90
C LEU A 15 -22.34 -17.13 0.35
N SER A 16 -21.95 -18.03 -0.55
CA SER A 16 -20.89 -17.76 -1.49
C SER A 16 -21.41 -16.63 -2.38
N VAL A 17 -21.18 -15.38 -1.94
CA VAL A 17 -21.32 -14.19 -2.76
C VAL A 17 -20.27 -14.31 -3.86
N HIS A 18 -20.59 -15.07 -4.91
CA HIS A 18 -20.00 -14.86 -6.21
C HIS A 18 -20.63 -13.56 -6.73
N ALA A 19 -20.13 -12.43 -6.25
CA ALA A 19 -20.37 -11.16 -6.91
C ALA A 19 -19.82 -11.32 -8.34
N GLY A 20 -20.70 -11.61 -9.30
CA GLY A 20 -20.33 -11.66 -10.70
C GLY A 20 -19.60 -10.38 -11.07
N LYS A 21 -18.56 -10.48 -11.90
CA LYS A 21 -17.84 -9.30 -12.40
C LYS A 21 -18.85 -8.29 -12.94
N ILE A 22 -18.78 -7.05 -12.47
CA ILE A 22 -19.63 -5.97 -12.93
C ILE A 22 -19.35 -5.73 -14.42
N ASP A 23 -20.39 -5.71 -15.25
CA ASP A 23 -20.23 -5.33 -16.66
C ASP A 23 -19.81 -3.86 -16.75
N LEU A 24 -18.62 -3.64 -17.31
CA LEU A 24 -18.01 -2.32 -17.42
C LEU A 24 -18.52 -1.54 -18.64
N LYS A 25 -19.08 -2.22 -19.65
CA LYS A 25 -19.51 -1.57 -20.92
C LYS A 25 -20.49 -0.42 -20.67
N PRO A 26 -21.52 -0.55 -19.82
CA PRO A 26 -22.46 0.55 -19.56
C PRO A 26 -21.81 1.78 -18.93
N PHE A 27 -20.70 1.60 -18.19
CA PHE A 27 -19.96 2.72 -17.60
C PHE A 27 -19.03 3.36 -18.62
N GLN A 28 -18.40 2.54 -19.47
CA GLN A 28 -17.51 3.02 -20.52
C GLN A 28 -18.22 3.90 -21.55
N GLU A 29 -19.53 3.68 -21.76
CA GLU A 29 -20.36 4.47 -22.66
C GLU A 29 -20.87 5.81 -22.12
N LEU A 30 -20.62 6.12 -20.85
CA LEU A 30 -21.06 7.39 -20.26
C LEU A 30 -20.30 8.58 -20.89
N ASP A 31 -21.03 9.64 -21.22
CA ASP A 31 -20.48 10.86 -21.82
C ASP A 31 -19.28 11.43 -21.06
N VAL A 32 -19.37 11.49 -19.74
CA VAL A 32 -18.29 11.98 -18.87
C VAL A 32 -17.01 11.14 -18.99
N ILE A 33 -17.15 9.83 -19.24
CA ILE A 33 -16.04 8.90 -19.38
C ILE A 33 -15.41 9.03 -20.78
N LYS A 34 -16.23 8.96 -21.84
CA LYS A 34 -15.77 9.09 -23.23
C LYS A 34 -15.10 10.44 -23.52
N LYS A 35 -15.72 11.54 -23.09
CA LYS A 35 -15.24 12.91 -23.36
C LYS A 35 -13.94 13.25 -22.62
N ASN A 36 -13.57 12.48 -21.60
CA ASN A 36 -12.38 12.73 -20.77
C ASN A 36 -11.28 11.67 -20.94
N SER A 37 -11.37 10.82 -21.97
CA SER A 37 -10.38 9.77 -22.27
C SER A 37 -10.12 8.85 -21.06
N ILE A 38 -11.19 8.49 -20.35
CA ILE A 38 -11.13 7.60 -19.19
C ILE A 38 -11.37 6.16 -19.66
N VAL A 39 -10.47 5.25 -19.29
CA VAL A 39 -10.58 3.81 -19.56
C VAL A 39 -10.88 3.08 -18.26
N ILE A 40 -12.09 2.56 -18.12
CA ILE A 40 -12.50 1.83 -16.91
C ILE A 40 -11.94 0.42 -16.96
N THR A 41 -11.27 0.02 -15.88
CA THR A 41 -10.57 -1.27 -15.78
C THR A 41 -11.18 -2.21 -14.75
N ASP A 42 -11.86 -1.66 -13.74
CA ASP A 42 -12.54 -2.46 -12.71
C ASP A 42 -13.67 -1.66 -12.04
N ALA A 43 -14.60 -2.36 -11.42
CA ALA A 43 -15.69 -1.76 -10.66
C ALA A 43 -16.11 -2.66 -9.50
N MET A 44 -16.46 -2.04 -8.37
CA MET A 44 -17.11 -2.73 -7.25
C MET A 44 -18.27 -1.90 -6.71
N LEU A 45 -19.29 -2.58 -6.17
CA LEU A 45 -20.42 -1.93 -5.52
C LEU A 45 -20.12 -1.79 -4.02
N ILE A 46 -20.16 -0.56 -3.50
CA ILE A 46 -19.97 -0.24 -2.09
C ILE A 46 -21.10 0.66 -1.64
N ASP A 47 -21.90 0.21 -0.67
CA ASP A 47 -22.99 0.96 -0.06
C ASP A 47 -23.88 1.70 -1.07
N GLY A 48 -24.19 1.00 -2.16
CA GLY A 48 -25.06 1.51 -3.20
C GLY A 48 -24.44 2.53 -4.16
N LEU A 49 -23.11 2.65 -4.18
CA LEU A 49 -22.33 3.39 -5.16
C LEU A 49 -21.39 2.44 -5.90
N TYR A 50 -21.23 2.65 -7.21
CA TYR A 50 -20.17 2.00 -7.96
C TYR A 50 -18.87 2.73 -7.70
N PHE A 51 -17.92 2.08 -7.05
CA PHE A 51 -16.55 2.52 -7.00
C PHE A 51 -15.81 1.99 -8.24
N ILE A 52 -15.20 2.89 -9.00
CA ILE A 52 -14.64 2.60 -10.31
C ILE A 52 -13.12 2.77 -10.27
N LYS A 53 -12.41 1.79 -10.83
CA LYS A 53 -10.98 1.89 -11.16
C LYS A 53 -10.87 2.22 -12.65
N ALA A 54 -10.07 3.23 -12.97
CA ALA A 54 -9.86 3.61 -14.36
C ALA A 54 -8.45 4.18 -14.57
N GLU A 55 -8.11 4.39 -15.83
CA GLU A 55 -6.91 5.11 -16.25
C GLU A 55 -7.30 6.39 -16.99
N ARG A 56 -6.55 7.47 -16.75
CA ARG A 56 -6.69 8.75 -17.45
C ARG A 56 -5.31 9.35 -17.65
N ASN A 57 -4.97 9.70 -18.90
CA ASN A 57 -3.67 10.28 -19.27
C ASN A 57 -2.47 9.44 -18.78
N GLY A 58 -2.59 8.11 -18.80
CA GLY A 58 -1.54 7.18 -18.36
C GLY A 58 -1.38 7.05 -16.83
N GLY A 59 -2.24 7.70 -16.04
CA GLY A 59 -2.29 7.56 -14.59
C GLY A 59 -3.56 6.86 -14.11
N PRO A 60 -3.51 6.00 -13.08
CA PRO A 60 -4.72 5.40 -12.55
C PRO A 60 -5.49 6.42 -11.70
N ILE A 61 -6.80 6.38 -11.82
CA ILE A 61 -7.75 7.19 -11.06
C ILE A 61 -8.84 6.30 -10.48
N THR A 62 -9.46 6.77 -9.40
CA THR A 62 -10.64 6.14 -8.81
C THR A 62 -11.70 7.19 -8.54
N PHE A 63 -12.96 6.83 -8.71
CA PHE A 63 -14.11 7.71 -8.49
C PHE A 63 -15.37 6.89 -8.21
N PHE A 64 -16.45 7.55 -7.82
CA PHE A 64 -17.75 6.91 -7.62
C PHE A 64 -18.76 7.31 -8.69
N ILE A 65 -19.67 6.40 -9.02
CA ILE A 65 -20.85 6.63 -9.84
C ILE A 65 -22.08 6.13 -9.09
N SER A 66 -23.17 6.89 -9.10
CA SER A 66 -24.44 6.44 -8.51
C SER A 66 -24.97 5.18 -9.22
N GLN A 67 -25.75 4.35 -8.51
CA GLN A 67 -26.29 3.11 -9.09
C GLN A 67 -27.06 3.30 -10.41
N ASN A 68 -27.84 4.38 -10.50
CA ASN A 68 -28.60 4.74 -11.70
C ASN A 68 -27.74 5.42 -12.79
N LYS A 69 -26.43 5.56 -12.57
CA LYS A 69 -25.43 6.15 -13.48
C LYS A 69 -25.68 7.61 -13.86
N LYS A 70 -26.45 8.34 -13.04
CA LYS A 70 -26.79 9.76 -13.28
C LYS A 70 -25.88 10.74 -12.55
N VAL A 71 -25.11 10.29 -11.56
CA VAL A 71 -24.21 11.14 -10.77
C VAL A 71 -22.79 10.59 -10.86
N PHE A 72 -21.86 11.45 -11.25
CA PHE A 72 -20.41 11.20 -11.25
C PHE A 72 -19.79 11.94 -10.08
N ILE A 73 -19.04 11.24 -9.24
CA ILE A 73 -18.48 11.75 -7.99
C ILE A 73 -16.96 11.57 -8.06
N PRO A 74 -16.20 12.59 -8.47
CA PRO A 74 -14.74 12.55 -8.59
C PRO A 74 -14.07 12.75 -7.23
N ALA A 75 -14.40 11.90 -6.26
CA ALA A 75 -13.90 11.98 -4.89
C ALA A 75 -13.31 10.65 -4.42
N GLU A 76 -12.49 10.75 -3.39
CA GLU A 76 -12.02 9.61 -2.61
C GLU A 76 -13.08 9.22 -1.58
N GLY A 77 -13.18 7.92 -1.29
CA GLY A 77 -14.03 7.40 -0.22
C GLY A 77 -13.17 6.91 0.93
N TYR A 78 -13.70 6.98 2.14
CA TYR A 78 -13.03 6.56 3.36
C TYR A 78 -13.98 5.66 4.16
N ASN A 79 -13.44 4.58 4.73
CA ASN A 79 -14.13 3.80 5.75
C ASN A 79 -14.14 4.63 7.04
N LEU A 80 -15.33 4.98 7.55
CA LEU A 80 -15.44 5.89 8.70
C LEU A 80 -14.90 5.28 10.01
N PRO A 81 -15.17 4.01 10.36
CA PRO A 81 -14.59 3.40 11.55
C PRO A 81 -13.05 3.40 11.61
N SER A 82 -12.39 3.09 10.49
CA SER A 82 -10.91 2.99 10.45
C SER A 82 -10.23 4.24 9.89
N MET A 83 -11.01 5.21 9.40
CA MET A 83 -10.52 6.36 8.62
C MET A 83 -9.63 6.00 7.43
N SER A 84 -9.63 4.73 6.99
CA SER A 84 -8.79 4.26 5.88
C SER A 84 -9.45 4.57 4.54
N LYS A 85 -8.67 5.03 3.57
CA LYS A 85 -9.13 5.23 2.20
C LYS A 85 -9.65 3.93 1.59
N ILE A 86 -10.80 3.98 0.92
CA ILE A 86 -11.36 2.88 0.13
C ILE A 86 -10.46 2.65 -1.08
N SER A 87 -10.05 1.40 -1.29
CA SER A 87 -9.24 0.97 -2.41
C SER A 87 -9.74 -0.36 -2.95
N PHE A 88 -9.44 -0.63 -4.23
CA PHE A 88 -9.61 -1.98 -4.76
C PHE A 88 -8.70 -2.95 -3.98
N PRO A 89 -9.16 -4.20 -3.74
CA PRO A 89 -8.31 -5.22 -3.16
C PRO A 89 -7.01 -5.36 -3.96
N ILE A 90 -5.89 -5.37 -3.26
CA ILE A 90 -4.57 -5.57 -3.85
C ILE A 90 -4.17 -7.01 -3.55
N ASP A 91 -3.75 -7.74 -4.59
CA ASP A 91 -3.19 -9.07 -4.41
C ASP A 91 -1.87 -8.98 -3.61
N PRO A 92 -1.79 -9.54 -2.39
CA PRO A 92 -0.61 -9.44 -1.53
C PRO A 92 0.63 -10.09 -2.15
N THR A 93 0.47 -11.03 -3.09
CA THR A 93 1.59 -11.69 -3.78
C THR A 93 2.47 -10.70 -4.56
N ILE A 94 1.96 -9.50 -4.86
CA ILE A 94 2.75 -8.44 -5.48
C ILE A 94 3.93 -8.01 -4.60
N LEU A 95 3.85 -8.14 -3.27
CA LEU A 95 4.88 -7.74 -2.31
C LEU A 95 5.68 -8.89 -1.69
N LEU A 96 5.13 -10.11 -1.67
CA LEU A 96 5.74 -11.24 -0.97
C LEU A 96 7.19 -11.50 -1.40
N GLY A 97 8.12 -11.42 -0.43
CA GLY A 97 9.54 -11.69 -0.61
C GLY A 97 10.28 -10.67 -1.48
N LYS A 98 9.71 -9.48 -1.68
CA LYS A 98 10.30 -8.41 -2.49
C LYS A 98 10.76 -7.21 -1.66
N GLU A 99 10.59 -7.26 -0.34
CA GLU A 99 11.08 -6.23 0.56
C GLU A 99 12.60 -6.09 0.49
N ASP A 100 13.10 -4.89 0.76
CA ASP A 100 14.54 -4.63 0.80
C ASP A 100 15.17 -5.23 2.08
N PHE A 101 14.39 -5.22 3.17
CA PHE A 101 14.69 -5.86 4.45
C PHE A 101 13.45 -5.97 5.34
N SER A 102 13.55 -6.86 6.33
CA SER A 102 12.57 -6.99 7.42
C SER A 102 13.05 -6.32 8.71
N TYR A 103 12.12 -5.80 9.51
CA TYR A 103 12.42 -5.23 10.83
C TYR A 103 11.34 -5.57 11.86
N GLY A 104 11.74 -5.92 13.08
CA GLY A 104 10.84 -6.37 14.15
C GLY A 104 10.72 -7.89 14.24
N SER A 105 9.98 -8.34 15.25
CA SER A 105 9.82 -9.77 15.62
C SER A 105 8.37 -10.15 15.89
N GLY A 106 7.43 -9.22 15.74
CA GLY A 106 6.02 -9.47 16.02
C GLY A 106 5.31 -10.30 14.94
N LYS A 107 4.19 -10.92 15.32
CA LYS A 107 3.43 -11.80 14.43
C LYS A 107 2.64 -11.06 13.34
N LYS A 108 2.33 -9.78 13.54
CA LYS A 108 1.55 -8.98 12.60
C LYS A 108 2.48 -8.39 11.54
N VAL A 109 2.21 -8.67 10.27
CA VAL A 109 3.04 -8.17 9.16
C VAL A 109 2.51 -6.82 8.69
N ILE A 110 3.43 -5.88 8.47
CA ILE A 110 3.16 -4.56 7.94
C ILE A 110 4.07 -4.31 6.74
N TYR A 111 3.53 -3.95 5.59
CA TYR A 111 4.32 -3.50 4.44
C TYR A 111 4.49 -1.99 4.51
N ALA A 112 5.73 -1.51 4.39
CA ALA A 112 6.06 -0.11 4.60
C ALA A 112 6.89 0.42 3.43
N PHE A 113 6.32 1.37 2.68
CA PHE A 113 7.04 2.17 1.70
C PHE A 113 7.52 3.46 2.38
N THR A 114 8.83 3.62 2.50
CA THR A 114 9.45 4.72 3.27
C THR A 114 10.55 5.41 2.48
N ASP A 115 10.76 6.69 2.77
CA ASP A 115 11.81 7.50 2.18
C ASP A 115 12.71 8.06 3.29
N PRO A 116 14.03 7.74 3.30
CA PRO A 116 14.94 8.11 4.39
C PRO A 116 15.21 9.62 4.51
N GLU A 117 14.78 10.45 3.55
CA GLU A 117 14.85 11.92 3.63
C GLU A 117 13.49 12.56 3.98
N CYS A 118 12.38 11.81 3.93
CA CYS A 118 11.04 12.34 4.15
C CYS A 118 10.73 12.59 5.64
N PRO A 119 10.39 13.83 6.05
CA PRO A 119 10.15 14.14 7.48
C PRO A 119 9.05 13.32 8.16
N TYR A 120 8.01 12.91 7.42
CA TYR A 120 6.96 12.03 7.95
C TYR A 120 7.43 10.59 8.09
N CYS A 121 8.30 10.12 7.19
CA CYS A 121 8.93 8.80 7.29
C CYS A 121 9.81 8.71 8.53
N LEU A 122 10.61 9.75 8.83
CA LEU A 122 11.45 9.75 10.03
C LEU A 122 10.62 9.59 11.32
N LYS A 123 9.41 10.16 11.37
CA LYS A 123 8.47 9.99 12.50
C LYS A 123 7.95 8.55 12.55
N PHE A 124 7.53 8.03 11.41
CA PHE A 124 7.04 6.65 11.29
C PHE A 124 8.13 5.63 11.65
N GLU A 125 9.37 5.81 11.22
CA GLU A 125 10.49 4.89 11.48
C GLU A 125 10.80 4.81 12.99
N LYS A 126 10.74 5.94 13.71
CA LYS A 126 10.84 5.94 15.19
C LYS A 126 9.69 5.17 15.84
N LYS A 127 8.48 5.31 15.30
CA LYS A 127 7.30 4.55 15.75
C LYS A 127 7.47 3.06 15.47
N MET A 128 7.96 2.67 14.29
CA MET A 128 8.27 1.28 13.94
C MET A 128 9.17 0.64 15.00
N ALA A 129 10.21 1.37 15.45
CA ALA A 129 11.10 0.89 16.50
C ALA A 129 10.41 0.68 17.85
N ALA A 130 9.46 1.56 18.21
CA ALA A 130 8.70 1.46 19.45
C ALA A 130 7.68 0.30 19.48
N VAL A 131 7.31 -0.25 18.33
CA VAL A 131 6.32 -1.35 18.22
C VAL A 131 6.89 -2.60 17.53
N ALA A 132 8.22 -2.70 17.46
CA ALA A 132 8.93 -3.77 16.76
C ALA A 132 8.72 -5.17 17.39
N ASP A 133 8.24 -5.25 18.63
CA ASP A 133 7.85 -6.48 19.32
C ASP A 133 6.45 -6.98 18.89
N LYS A 134 5.59 -6.07 18.43
CA LYS A 134 4.21 -6.36 18.02
C LYS A 134 4.07 -6.63 16.53
N TYR A 135 4.95 -6.01 15.72
CA TYR A 135 4.90 -6.09 14.27
C TYR A 135 6.22 -6.58 13.66
N THR A 136 6.12 -7.19 12.48
CA THR A 136 7.22 -7.39 11.55
C THR A 136 6.97 -6.50 10.33
N PHE A 137 7.82 -5.51 10.15
CA PHE A 137 7.78 -4.59 9.02
C PHE A 137 8.55 -5.16 7.83
N LYS A 138 7.94 -5.13 6.65
CA LYS A 138 8.51 -5.45 5.35
C LYS A 138 8.77 -4.13 4.63
N VAL A 139 10.02 -3.70 4.62
CA VAL A 139 10.40 -2.33 4.24
C VAL A 139 10.78 -2.27 2.77
N PHE A 140 10.22 -1.29 2.07
CA PHE A 140 10.54 -0.92 0.68
C PHE A 140 11.01 0.53 0.70
N LEU A 141 12.26 0.77 0.35
CA LEU A 141 12.78 2.12 0.15
C LEU A 141 12.14 2.70 -1.11
N PHE A 142 11.56 3.88 -0.96
CA PHE A 142 10.82 4.60 -1.99
C PHE A 142 11.24 6.08 -2.00
N PRO A 143 12.47 6.40 -2.48
CA PRO A 143 12.92 7.78 -2.64
C PRO A 143 12.00 8.58 -3.57
N LEU A 144 11.51 9.71 -3.11
CA LEU A 144 10.74 10.65 -3.91
C LEU A 144 11.69 11.49 -4.78
N SER A 145 11.29 11.81 -6.01
CA SER A 145 12.16 12.46 -7.01
C SER A 145 12.68 13.83 -6.59
N PHE A 146 12.00 14.51 -5.66
CA PHE A 146 12.39 15.80 -5.11
C PHE A 146 13.32 15.71 -3.88
N HIS A 147 13.58 14.51 -3.36
CA HIS A 147 14.52 14.26 -2.27
C HIS A 147 15.90 13.91 -2.82
N LYS A 148 16.81 14.89 -2.77
CA LYS A 148 18.12 14.84 -3.45
C LYS A 148 19.09 13.83 -2.82
N ASN A 149 18.94 13.55 -1.52
CA ASN A 149 19.80 12.67 -0.74
C ASN A 149 19.21 11.27 -0.54
N ALA A 150 17.90 11.09 -0.70
CA ALA A 150 17.22 9.83 -0.42
C ALA A 150 17.81 8.62 -1.16
N VAL A 151 18.27 8.81 -2.42
CA VAL A 151 18.96 7.75 -3.17
C VAL A 151 20.29 7.38 -2.52
N ALA A 152 21.13 8.35 -2.17
CA ALA A 152 22.42 8.11 -1.51
C ALA A 152 22.24 7.51 -0.11
N MET A 153 21.23 7.93 0.63
CA MET A 153 20.85 7.32 1.92
C MET A 153 20.42 5.86 1.72
N SER A 154 19.63 5.57 0.69
CA SER A 154 19.22 4.21 0.35
C SER A 154 20.40 3.32 -0.03
N GLU A 155 21.35 3.84 -0.83
CA GLU A 155 22.60 3.16 -1.14
C GLU A 155 23.37 2.78 0.12
N TRP A 156 23.49 3.72 1.07
CA TRP A 156 24.16 3.48 2.34
C TRP A 156 23.40 2.47 3.22
N ILE A 157 22.07 2.56 3.30
CA ILE A 157 21.25 1.62 4.06
C ILE A 157 21.43 0.19 3.52
N LEU A 158 21.27 0.02 2.20
CA LEU A 158 21.30 -1.30 1.54
C LEU A 158 22.69 -1.91 1.37
N ASP A 159 23.76 -1.15 1.60
CA ASP A 159 25.14 -1.66 1.64
C ASP A 159 25.40 -2.56 2.87
N ALA A 160 24.55 -2.47 3.90
CA ALA A 160 24.61 -3.34 5.07
C ALA A 160 24.29 -4.81 4.73
N LYS A 161 24.93 -5.76 5.42
CA LYS A 161 24.85 -7.18 5.08
C LYS A 161 23.63 -7.89 5.66
N SER A 162 23.10 -7.40 6.77
CA SER A 162 21.95 -8.00 7.45
C SER A 162 20.78 -7.03 7.54
N ASP A 163 19.57 -7.59 7.60
CA ASP A 163 18.35 -6.82 7.80
C ASP A 163 18.36 -5.99 9.09
N LYS A 164 18.96 -6.54 10.16
CA LYS A 164 19.18 -5.82 11.42
C LYS A 164 20.03 -4.57 11.21
N GLU A 165 21.11 -4.66 10.45
CA GLU A 165 21.98 -3.51 10.18
C GLU A 165 21.34 -2.50 9.22
N LYS A 166 20.62 -2.95 8.19
CA LYS A 166 19.86 -2.06 7.30
C LYS A 166 18.82 -1.26 8.08
N ALA A 167 18.05 -1.92 8.94
CA ALA A 167 17.08 -1.27 9.82
C ALA A 167 17.75 -0.29 10.79
N ALA A 168 18.92 -0.65 11.35
CA ALA A 168 19.68 0.27 12.19
C ALA A 168 20.17 1.50 11.41
N ARG A 169 20.63 1.35 10.16
CA ARG A 169 21.02 2.48 9.29
C ARG A 169 19.82 3.38 8.96
N LEU A 170 18.65 2.81 8.69
CA LEU A 170 17.40 3.57 8.51
C LEU A 170 17.04 4.37 9.78
N LEU A 171 17.09 3.74 10.95
CA LEU A 171 16.82 4.45 12.22
C LEU A 171 17.87 5.53 12.53
N LYS A 172 19.12 5.37 12.06
CA LYS A 172 20.13 6.42 12.13
C LYS A 172 19.77 7.61 11.26
N THR A 173 19.32 7.41 10.01
CA THR A 173 18.85 8.52 9.16
C THR A 173 17.65 9.24 9.79
N ALA A 174 16.72 8.49 10.41
CA ALA A 174 15.62 9.06 11.19
C ALA A 174 16.07 9.94 12.39
N ASN A 175 17.30 9.76 12.85
CA ASN A 175 17.92 10.52 13.93
C ASN A 175 19.00 11.51 13.43
N ASN A 176 18.87 11.98 12.18
CA ASN A 176 19.73 12.99 11.54
C ASN A 176 21.19 12.55 11.34
N ASP A 177 21.49 11.25 11.34
CA ASP A 177 22.82 10.75 11.00
C ASP A 177 23.14 11.05 9.52
N THR A 178 24.37 11.48 9.26
CA THR A 178 24.83 11.86 7.91
C THR A 178 25.97 10.98 7.40
N SER A 179 26.19 9.81 7.99
CA SER A 179 27.23 8.85 7.62
C SER A 179 27.15 8.43 6.14
N TYR A 180 25.96 8.50 5.54
CA TYR A 180 25.77 8.27 4.11
C TYR A 180 26.62 9.20 3.21
N LYS A 181 26.97 10.41 3.69
CA LYS A 181 27.76 11.39 2.93
C LYS A 181 29.22 10.98 2.76
N THR A 182 29.77 10.24 3.71
CA THR A 182 31.18 9.80 3.70
C THR A 182 31.32 8.31 3.37
N ALA A 183 30.21 7.57 3.35
CA ALA A 183 30.19 6.17 2.97
C ALA A 183 30.68 5.96 1.54
N LYS A 184 31.63 5.04 1.38
CA LYS A 184 32.11 4.62 0.06
C LYS A 184 31.33 3.38 -0.36
N THR A 185 30.57 3.49 -1.44
CA THR A 185 29.88 2.37 -2.09
C THR A 185 30.43 2.16 -3.50
N SER A 186 30.58 0.90 -3.91
CA SER A 186 31.10 0.57 -5.25
C SER A 186 30.09 0.97 -6.34
N ALA A 187 30.57 1.20 -7.57
CA ALA A 187 29.68 1.54 -8.69
C ALA A 187 28.66 0.42 -8.98
N GLU A 188 29.08 -0.84 -8.82
CA GLU A 188 28.24 -2.02 -8.97
C GLU A 188 27.11 -2.03 -7.95
N HIS A 189 27.41 -1.70 -6.67
CA HIS A 189 26.40 -1.59 -5.63
C HIS A 189 25.37 -0.50 -5.94
N LYS A 190 25.84 0.69 -6.35
CA LYS A 190 24.94 1.80 -6.72
C LYS A 190 24.00 1.42 -7.87
N ALA A 191 24.53 0.74 -8.89
CA ALA A 191 23.72 0.26 -10.01
C ALA A 191 22.70 -0.80 -9.58
N ALA A 192 23.06 -1.70 -8.64
CA ALA A 192 22.15 -2.67 -8.08
C ALA A 192 21.02 -2.00 -7.27
N VAL A 193 21.37 -1.06 -6.39
CA VAL A 193 20.40 -0.28 -5.60
C VAL A 193 19.45 0.50 -6.50
N LYS A 194 19.95 1.15 -7.57
CA LYS A 194 19.10 1.86 -8.53
C LYS A 194 18.00 0.95 -9.10
N LYS A 195 18.33 -0.30 -9.48
CA LYS A 195 17.35 -1.29 -9.97
C LYS A 195 16.34 -1.70 -8.90
N ILE A 196 16.77 -1.84 -7.65
CA ILE A 196 15.88 -2.11 -6.51
C ILE A 196 14.88 -0.96 -6.34
N LEU A 197 15.36 0.28 -6.30
CA LEU A 197 14.52 1.46 -6.15
C LEU A 197 13.54 1.64 -7.31
N GLU A 198 13.96 1.40 -8.55
CA GLU A 198 13.09 1.41 -9.73
C GLU A 198 11.99 0.34 -9.64
N LYS A 199 12.33 -0.86 -9.17
CA LYS A 199 11.36 -1.94 -8.93
C LYS A 199 10.37 -1.57 -7.82
N ASN A 200 10.85 -0.98 -6.73
CA ASN A 200 10.01 -0.53 -5.62
C ASN A 200 9.08 0.61 -6.07
N ALA A 201 9.59 1.55 -6.87
CA ALA A 201 8.80 2.61 -7.49
C ALA A 201 7.68 2.04 -8.37
N ALA A 202 7.99 1.07 -9.23
CA ALA A 202 7.03 0.42 -10.11
C ALA A 202 5.97 -0.39 -9.33
N ILE A 203 6.38 -1.12 -8.29
CA ILE A 203 5.46 -1.84 -7.40
C ILE A 203 4.54 -0.86 -6.68
N GLY A 204 5.09 0.17 -6.04
CA GLY A 204 4.33 1.19 -5.34
C GLY A 204 3.33 1.88 -6.27
N ALA A 205 3.74 2.23 -7.50
CA ALA A 205 2.85 2.82 -8.49
C ALA A 205 1.66 1.92 -8.83
N LYS A 206 1.87 0.60 -8.97
CA LYS A 206 0.82 -0.40 -9.26
C LYS A 206 -0.18 -0.55 -8.12
N ILE A 207 0.26 -0.45 -6.87
CA ILE A 207 -0.59 -0.61 -5.69
C ILE A 207 -1.13 0.73 -5.15
N GLY A 208 -0.87 1.84 -5.85
CA GLY A 208 -1.42 3.15 -5.50
C GLY A 208 -0.65 3.92 -4.43
N VAL A 209 0.62 3.61 -4.18
CA VAL A 209 1.51 4.47 -3.39
C VAL A 209 1.68 5.80 -4.14
N ARG A 210 1.38 6.90 -3.44
CA ARG A 210 1.46 8.29 -3.96
C ARG A 210 2.29 9.22 -3.10
N GLY A 211 2.76 8.74 -1.96
CA GLY A 211 3.61 9.47 -1.03
C GLY A 211 4.15 8.50 0.02
N THR A 212 5.04 9.01 0.86
CA THR A 212 5.67 8.25 1.92
C THR A 212 5.48 8.96 3.27
N PRO A 213 5.28 8.23 4.38
CA PRO A 213 5.17 6.78 4.43
C PRO A 213 3.81 6.29 3.88
N SER A 214 3.82 5.15 3.18
CA SER A 214 2.61 4.42 2.81
C SER A 214 2.69 3.03 3.45
N VAL A 215 1.68 2.67 4.23
CA VAL A 215 1.72 1.50 5.12
C VAL A 215 0.49 0.64 4.89
N PHE A 216 0.70 -0.67 4.77
CA PHE A 216 -0.36 -1.64 4.51
C PHE A 216 -0.31 -2.82 5.49
N ASP A 217 -1.47 -3.35 5.87
CA ASP A 217 -1.56 -4.59 6.65
C ASP A 217 -1.30 -5.84 5.78
N SER A 218 -1.35 -7.02 6.39
CA SER A 218 -1.19 -8.29 5.67
C SER A 218 -2.27 -8.56 4.60
N ASN A 219 -3.41 -7.88 4.70
CA ASN A 219 -4.52 -7.96 3.75
C ASN A 219 -4.47 -6.83 2.72
N MET A 220 -3.38 -6.07 2.67
CA MET A 220 -3.17 -4.91 1.80
C MET A 220 -4.12 -3.73 2.02
N ASN A 221 -4.76 -3.65 3.19
CA ASN A 221 -5.49 -2.44 3.57
C ASN A 221 -4.49 -1.35 3.97
N SER A 222 -4.71 -0.13 3.49
CA SER A 222 -3.94 1.03 3.95
C SER A 222 -4.21 1.30 5.43
N ILE A 223 -3.15 1.52 6.20
CA ILE A 223 -3.23 1.80 7.65
C ILE A 223 -2.79 3.23 7.91
N SER A 224 -3.51 3.91 8.81
CA SER A 224 -3.04 5.12 9.46
C SER A 224 -1.87 4.77 10.39
N TRP A 225 -0.64 5.00 9.95
CA TRP A 225 0.55 4.61 10.70
C TRP A 225 0.69 5.30 12.07
N GLY A 226 -0.04 6.39 12.30
CA GLY A 226 -0.13 7.04 13.61
C GLY A 226 -0.84 6.18 14.67
N GLU A 227 -1.67 5.23 14.25
CA GLU A 227 -2.50 4.38 15.11
C GLU A 227 -1.82 3.04 15.46
N LEU A 228 -0.62 2.78 14.94
CA LEU A 228 0.13 1.54 15.20
C LEU A 228 0.57 1.37 16.65
#